data_AF-A0A1C4ZXY9-F1
#
_entry.id   AF-A0A1C4ZXY9-F1
#
_cell.length_a   1.000
_cell.length_b   1.000
_cell.length_c   1.000
_cell.angle_alpha   90.00
_cell.angle_beta   90.00
_cell.angle_gamma   90.00
#
_symmetry.space_group_name_H-M   'P 1'
#
loop_
_entity.id
_entity.type
_entity.pdbx_description
1 polymer ?
#
loop_
_entity_poly.entity_id
_entity_poly.type
_entity_poly.pdbx_seq_one_letter_code
_entity_poly.pdbx_strand_id
1 'polypeptide(L)' 'MPESSTGGPGRMPEQRSAEPPFAVLMAGYVVDFHHRNACSRCQPDGSCARLVDAGETLRAWRDRERR' A
#
# COMPACT_ATOMS: atom_id res chain seq x y z
N MET A 1 32.54 -27.44 29.00
CA MET A 1 31.34 -26.69 29.48
C MET A 1 31.75 -25.92 30.73
N PRO A 2 31.21 -24.73 31.07
CA PRO A 2 30.18 -23.91 30.37
C PRO A 2 30.77 -23.28 29.09
N GLU A 3 30.24 -22.23 28.42
CA GLU A 3 28.97 -21.45 28.45
C GLU A 3 28.37 -21.54 27.01
N SER A 4 27.17 -21.09 26.59
CA SER A 4 26.17 -20.07 26.98
C SER A 4 26.43 -18.62 26.54
N SER A 5 25.41 -17.99 25.96
CA SER A 5 25.34 -16.57 25.52
C SER A 5 26.23 -16.20 24.30
N THR A 6 25.76 -15.53 23.24
CA THR A 6 24.62 -14.60 23.18
C THR A 6 23.89 -14.69 21.82
N GLY A 7 22.76 -15.40 21.80
CA GLY A 7 21.79 -15.31 20.70
C GLY A 7 20.94 -14.05 20.84
N GLY A 8 21.53 -12.88 20.59
CA GLY A 8 20.76 -11.64 20.55
C GLY A 8 19.72 -11.71 19.42
N PRO A 9 18.45 -11.32 19.62
CA PRO A 9 17.49 -11.30 18.55
C PRO A 9 18.00 -10.33 17.49
N GLY A 10 18.24 -10.83 16.28
CA GLY A 10 18.56 -9.98 15.15
C GLY A 10 17.43 -8.98 15.01
N ARG A 11 17.72 -7.70 15.30
CA ARG A 11 16.89 -6.59 14.83
C ARG A 11 16.89 -6.73 13.31
N MET A 12 15.85 -7.37 12.78
CA MET A 12 15.57 -7.27 11.35
C MET A 12 15.59 -5.77 11.05
N PRO A 13 16.29 -5.32 9.99
CA PRO A 13 16.33 -3.92 9.68
C PRO A 13 14.89 -3.46 9.55
N GLU A 14 14.48 -2.58 10.46
CA GLU A 14 13.16 -1.99 10.45
C GLU A 14 13.07 -1.29 9.11
N GLN A 15 12.34 -1.92 8.18
CA GLN A 15 12.23 -1.44 6.82
C GLN A 15 11.63 -0.06 6.97
N ARG A 16 12.45 0.96 6.74
CA ARG A 16 12.00 2.34 6.65
C ARG A 16 11.21 2.46 5.35
N SER A 17 10.02 1.85 5.34
CA SER A 17 8.94 2.20 4.44
C SER A 17 8.78 3.70 4.60
N ALA A 18 9.25 4.44 3.60
CA ALA A 18 9.09 5.88 3.59
C ALA A 18 7.60 6.16 3.71
N GLU A 19 7.22 7.12 4.55
CA GLU A 19 5.81 7.44 4.75
C GLU A 19 5.16 7.68 3.37
N PRO A 20 4.10 6.94 3.03
CA PRO A 20 3.59 6.93 1.67
C PRO A 20 3.14 8.34 1.28
N PRO A 21 3.53 8.85 0.08
CA PRO A 21 3.12 10.16 -0.37
C PRO A 21 1.60 10.34 -0.31
N PHE A 22 1.12 11.55 -0.05
CA PHE A 22 -0.32 11.85 0.06
C PHE A 22 -1.17 11.29 -1.09
N ALA A 23 -0.65 11.28 -2.32
CA ALA A 23 -1.33 10.67 -3.47
C ALA A 23 -1.59 9.16 -3.31
N VAL A 24 -0.67 8.41 -2.67
CA VAL A 24 -0.79 6.98 -2.38
C VAL A 24 -1.84 6.74 -1.29
N LEU A 25 -1.85 7.56 -0.24
CA LEU A 25 -2.88 7.53 0.81
C LEU A 25 -4.28 7.80 0.23
N MET A 26 -4.41 8.83 -0.60
CA MET A 26 -5.67 9.17 -1.27
C MET A 26 -6.12 8.09 -2.27
N ALA A 27 -5.18 7.44 -2.98
CA ALA A 27 -5.50 6.32 -3.85
C ALA A 27 -6.05 5.12 -3.05
N GLY A 28 -5.47 4.81 -1.89
CA GLY A 28 -6.02 3.81 -0.96
C GLY A 28 -7.44 4.15 -0.51
N TYR A 29 -7.67 5.40 -0.08
CA TYR A 29 -9.00 5.89 0.28
C TYR A 29 -10.01 5.77 -0.86
N VAL A 30 -9.62 6.05 -2.10
CA VAL A 30 -10.51 5.92 -3.27
C VAL A 30 -10.91 4.46 -3.50
N VAL A 31 -9.99 3.49 -3.33
CA VAL A 31 -10.33 2.05 -3.42
C VAL A 31 -11.33 1.66 -2.33
N ASP A 32 -11.04 2.02 -1.08
CA ASP A 32 -11.93 1.73 0.06
C ASP A 32 -13.31 2.39 -0.07
N PHE A 33 -13.39 3.60 -0.64
CA PHE A 33 -14.66 4.26 -0.93
C PHE A 33 -15.51 3.43 -1.89
N HIS A 34 -14.93 2.90 -2.97
CA HIS A 34 -15.66 2.09 -3.96
C HIS A 34 -16.05 0.70 -3.43
N HIS A 35 -15.30 0.14 -2.47
CA HIS A 35 -15.71 -1.09 -1.78
C HIS A 35 -16.93 -0.91 -0.86
N ARG A 36 -17.15 0.31 -0.33
CA ARG A 36 -18.17 0.57 0.69
C ARG A 36 -19.37 1.39 0.20
N ASN A 37 -19.22 2.12 -0.91
CA ASN A 37 -20.20 3.11 -1.38
C ASN A 37 -20.44 2.99 -2.89
N ALA A 38 -21.68 3.22 -3.31
CA ALA A 38 -22.00 3.41 -4.73
C ALA A 38 -21.41 4.75 -5.21
N CYS A 39 -20.42 4.70 -6.09
CA CYS A 39 -19.85 5.89 -6.72
C CYS A 39 -20.73 6.33 -7.89
N SER A 40 -21.22 7.58 -7.87
CA SER A 40 -22.05 8.18 -8.93
C SER A 40 -21.35 8.40 -10.28
N ARG A 41 -20.07 8.01 -10.38
CA ARG A 41 -19.27 8.06 -11.62
C ARG A 41 -18.83 6.68 -12.11
N CYS A 42 -19.24 5.59 -11.45
CA CYS A 42 -19.10 4.26 -12.03
C CYS A 42 -19.93 4.17 -13.31
N GLN A 43 -19.36 3.55 -14.34
CA GLN A 43 -20.06 3.16 -15.54
C GLN A 43 -20.93 1.91 -15.29
N PRO A 44 -21.91 1.61 -16.17
CA PRO A 44 -22.78 0.44 -16.02
C PRO A 44 -22.05 -0.92 -16.02
N ASP A 45 -20.83 -0.96 -16.56
CA ASP A 45 -19.94 -2.14 -16.54
C ASP A 45 -19.16 -2.29 -15.21
N GLY A 46 -19.38 -1.40 -14.24
CA GLY A 46 -18.67 -1.36 -12.96
C GLY A 46 -17.32 -0.65 -13.00
N SER A 47 -16.86 -0.16 -14.15
CA SER A 47 -15.60 0.57 -14.27
C SER A 47 -15.72 2.01 -13.73
N CYS A 48 -14.61 2.56 -13.24
CA CYS A 48 -14.55 3.96 -12.80
C CYS A 48 -13.14 4.50 -13.02
N ALA A 49 -12.98 5.59 -13.77
CA ALA A 49 -11.68 6.19 -14.06
C ALA A 49 -10.87 6.47 -12.77
N ARG A 50 -11.51 7.05 -11.74
CA ARG A 50 -10.87 7.30 -10.44
C ARG A 50 -10.32 6.05 -9.76
N LEU A 51 -10.99 4.91 -9.94
CA LEU A 51 -10.55 3.62 -9.38
C LEU A 51 -9.37 3.04 -10.17
N VAL A 52 -9.35 3.26 -11.50
CA VAL A 52 -8.20 2.92 -12.36
C VAL A 52 -6.98 3.77 -11.99
N ASP A 53 -7.12 5.10 -11.93
CA ASP A 53 -6.06 6.05 -11.56
C ASP A 53 -5.47 5.74 -10.17
N ALA A 54 -6.33 5.42 -9.21
CA ALA A 54 -5.93 4.99 -7.86
C ALA A 54 -5.17 3.66 -7.91
N GLY A 55 -5.66 2.69 -8.67
CA GLY A 55 -4.99 1.41 -8.88
C GLY A 55 -3.60 1.56 -9.50
N GLU A 56 -3.44 2.46 -10.47
CA GLU A 56 -2.14 2.81 -11.07
C GLU A 56 -1.21 3.48 -10.08
N THR A 57 -1.69 4.46 -9.33
CA THR A 57 -0.92 5.15 -8.28
C THR A 57 -0.39 4.15 -7.23
N LEU A 58 -1.24 3.24 -6.76
CA LEU A 58 -0.85 2.20 -5.80
C LEU A 58 0.10 1.16 -6.40
N ARG A 59 -0.03 0.81 -7.68
CA ARG A 59 0.91 -0.10 -8.38
C ARG A 59 2.29 0.56 -8.50
N ALA A 60 2.33 1.78 -9.02
CA ALA A 60 3.56 2.55 -9.19
C ALA A 60 4.32 2.80 -7.88
N TRP A 61 3.62 2.96 -6.74
CA TRP A 61 4.27 3.02 -5.43
C TRP A 61 4.91 1.67 -5.03
N ARG A 62 4.15 0.58 -5.10
CA ARG A 62 4.65 -0.78 -4.80
C ARG A 62 5.80 -1.22 -5.71
N ASP A 63 5.82 -0.76 -6.96
CA ASP A 63 6.91 -1.02 -7.91
C ASP A 63 8.19 -0.22 -7.61
N ARG A 64 8.09 0.86 -6.82
CA ARG A 64 9.26 1.60 -6.30
C ARG A 64 9.80 0.95 -5.04
N GLU A 65 8.94 0.51 -4.12
CA GLU A 65 9.35 -0.21 -2.89
C GLU A 65 10.01 -1.57 -3.17
N ARG A 66 9.78 -2.15 -4.35
CA ARG A 66 10.37 -3.42 -4.81
C ARG A 66 11.70 -3.28 -5.57
N ARG A 67 12.25 -2.08 -5.70
CA ARG A 67 13.50 -1.80 -6.43
C ARG A 67 14.61 -1.33 -5.51
#